data_AF-A0A538GCL1-F1
#
_entry.id   AF-A0A538GCL1-F1
#
_cell.length_a   1.000
_cell.length_b   1.000
_cell.length_c   1.000
_cell.angle_alpha   90.00
_cell.angle_beta   90.00
_cell.angle_gamma   90.00
#
_symmetry.space_group_name_H-M   'P 1'
#
loop_
_entity.id
_entity.type
_entity.pdbx_description
1 polymer ?
#
loop_
_entity_poly.entity_id
_entity_poly.type
_entity_poly.pdbx_seq_one_letter_code
_entity_poly.pdbx_strand_id
1 'polypeptide(L)'
;MAVNVVQSALSSRRFNRWLLVLGALVLVAGVIAILVTKVGNNSGTTENANPTGPPISQLEKNQKNIRFPAAAWKVAKQFIAAAPARKNLAQAYALADDNVRGGLTLAQWKTGNIPVPYFPTTKIIRYNWKNTNFAHPRDAAVNLLLVPTAKSGLQTGPFLIEVVKVGHGANAHWVVDYFGAMRGVPVPTH
;
A
#
# COMPACT_ATOMS: atom_id res chain seq x y z
N MET A 1 -10.54 18.29 74.73
CA MET A 1 -11.47 18.68 73.66
C MET A 1 -10.72 18.70 72.34
N ALA A 2 -10.75 17.58 71.60
CA ALA A 2 -10.31 17.51 70.21
C ALA A 2 -10.72 16.15 69.67
N VAL A 3 -11.90 16.05 69.06
CA VAL A 3 -12.22 15.12 67.96
C VAL A 3 -13.68 15.32 67.58
N ASN A 4 -13.92 15.95 66.43
CA ASN A 4 -14.95 15.57 65.44
C ASN A 4 -15.25 16.73 64.50
N VAL A 5 -14.31 17.00 63.59
CA VAL A 5 -14.57 17.79 62.38
C VAL A 5 -14.64 16.87 61.15
N VAL A 6 -14.33 15.58 61.29
CA VAL A 6 -14.20 14.65 60.14
C VAL A 6 -15.49 13.90 59.81
N GLN A 7 -16.51 13.88 60.68
CA GLN A 7 -17.71 13.05 60.47
C GLN A 7 -18.95 13.77 59.92
N SER A 8 -18.95 15.11 59.80
CA SER A 8 -20.11 15.87 59.30
C SER A 8 -20.01 16.33 57.84
N ALA A 9 -19.01 15.87 57.09
CA ALA A 9 -18.82 16.26 55.68
C ALA A 9 -19.55 15.35 54.66
N LEU A 10 -20.03 14.17 55.08
CA LEU A 10 -20.44 13.11 54.14
C LEU A 10 -21.96 12.86 54.01
N SER A 11 -22.84 13.67 54.62
CA SER A 11 -24.30 13.43 54.56
C SER A 11 -25.12 14.68 54.17
N SER A 12 -24.61 15.49 53.24
CA SER A 12 -25.40 16.61 52.71
C SER A 12 -26.07 16.20 51.39
N ARG A 13 -27.42 16.17 51.37
CA ARG A 13 -28.23 16.00 50.14
C ARG A 13 -27.82 16.98 49.03
N ARG A 14 -27.21 18.11 49.38
CA ARG A 14 -26.70 19.11 48.44
C ARG A 14 -25.37 18.68 47.80
N PHE A 15 -24.51 17.97 48.51
CA PHE A 15 -23.23 17.47 47.99
C PHE A 15 -23.43 16.33 46.97
N ASN A 16 -24.37 15.42 47.26
CA ASN A 16 -24.71 14.34 46.31
C ASN A 16 -25.36 14.89 45.02
N ARG A 17 -26.11 15.99 45.12
CA ARG A 17 -26.67 16.69 43.96
C ARG A 17 -25.60 17.39 43.12
N TRP A 18 -24.56 17.93 43.76
CA TRP A 18 -23.41 18.51 43.06
C TRP A 18 -22.51 17.46 42.39
N LEU A 19 -22.32 16.30 43.02
CA LEU A 19 -21.62 15.16 42.39
C LEU A 19 -22.36 14.65 41.14
N LEU A 20 -23.70 14.59 41.18
CA LEU A 20 -24.50 14.23 40.00
C LEU A 20 -24.44 15.30 38.91
N VAL A 21 -24.46 16.58 39.27
CA VAL A 21 -24.33 17.68 38.29
C VAL A 21 -22.95 17.71 37.66
N LEU A 22 -21.88 17.54 38.44
CA LEU A 22 -20.51 17.45 37.95
C LEU A 22 -20.31 16.20 37.08
N GLY A 23 -20.84 15.04 37.51
CA GLY A 23 -20.82 13.81 36.74
C GLY A 23 -21.57 13.93 35.41
N ALA A 24 -22.74 14.56 35.41
CA ALA A 24 -23.51 14.83 34.20
C ALA A 24 -22.78 15.79 33.24
N LEU A 25 -22.13 16.83 33.77
CA LEU A 25 -21.32 17.75 32.96
C LEU A 25 -20.12 17.05 32.31
N VAL A 26 -19.40 16.21 33.06
CA VAL A 26 -18.28 15.43 32.52
C VAL A 26 -18.76 14.44 31.47
N LEU A 27 -19.92 13.81 31.66
CA LEU A 27 -20.50 12.88 30.68
C LEU A 27 -20.90 13.62 29.40
N VAL A 28 -21.54 14.79 29.50
CA VAL A 28 -21.89 15.62 28.34
C VAL A 28 -20.64 16.08 27.60
N ALA A 29 -19.61 16.53 28.32
CA ALA A 29 -18.32 16.90 27.72
C ALA A 29 -17.64 15.70 27.04
N GLY A 30 -17.70 14.50 27.64
CA GLY A 30 -17.20 13.27 27.05
C GLY A 30 -17.95 12.86 25.78
N VAL A 31 -19.28 12.98 25.76
CA VAL A 31 -20.10 12.73 24.57
C VAL A 31 -19.80 13.74 23.47
N ILE A 32 -19.64 15.03 23.81
CA ILE A 32 -19.22 16.06 22.84
C ILE A 32 -17.82 15.76 22.30
N ALA A 33 -16.87 15.36 23.13
CA ALA A 33 -15.53 14.99 22.68
C ALA A 33 -15.52 13.76 21.75
N ILE A 34 -16.36 12.74 22.05
CA ILE A 34 -16.53 11.57 21.17
C ILE A 34 -17.21 11.97 19.85
N LEU A 35 -18.21 12.86 19.89
CA LEU A 35 -18.85 13.39 18.68
C LEU A 35 -17.89 14.24 17.85
N VAL A 36 -17.08 15.11 18.47
CA VAL A 36 -16.08 15.93 17.78
C VAL A 36 -14.96 15.08 17.19
N THR A 37 -14.52 14.02 17.87
CA THR A 37 -13.50 13.11 17.31
C THR A 37 -14.06 12.18 16.23
N LYS A 38 -15.31 11.71 16.32
CA LYS A 38 -15.94 10.94 15.24
C LYS A 38 -16.38 11.79 14.04
N VAL A 39 -16.72 13.06 14.24
CA VAL A 39 -17.13 13.97 13.15
C VAL A 39 -15.91 14.66 12.54
N GLY A 40 -14.87 14.96 13.32
CA GLY A 40 -13.61 15.56 12.85
C GLY A 40 -12.64 14.60 12.18
N ASN A 41 -12.69 13.29 12.49
CA ASN A 41 -11.99 12.25 11.71
C ASN A 41 -12.79 11.76 10.50
N ASN A 42 -13.99 12.29 10.29
CA ASN A 42 -14.64 12.27 9.00
C ASN A 42 -14.35 13.61 8.30
N SER A 43 -13.07 13.88 8.03
CA SER A 43 -12.72 14.57 6.79
C SER A 43 -13.11 13.64 5.64
N GLY A 44 -14.41 13.47 5.45
CA GLY A 44 -14.99 13.27 4.14
C GLY A 44 -14.67 14.54 3.37
N THR A 45 -13.45 14.62 2.83
CA THR A 45 -13.35 15.13 1.47
C THR A 45 -14.22 14.20 0.66
N THR A 46 -15.49 14.58 0.50
CA THR A 46 -16.24 14.22 -0.70
C THR A 46 -15.53 14.92 -1.85
N GLU A 47 -14.35 14.45 -2.19
CA GLU A 47 -13.88 14.47 -3.56
C GLU A 47 -14.61 13.34 -4.28
N ASN A 48 -15.95 13.43 -4.28
CA ASN A 48 -16.67 13.12 -5.49
C ASN A 48 -16.48 14.36 -6.37
N ALA A 49 -15.26 14.53 -6.89
CA ALA A 49 -15.18 14.94 -8.27
C ALA A 49 -15.93 13.84 -9.00
N ASN A 50 -17.23 14.03 -9.20
CA ASN A 50 -17.99 13.22 -10.14
C ASN A 50 -17.15 13.34 -11.41
N PRO A 51 -16.42 12.30 -11.86
CA PRO A 51 -15.55 12.47 -13.00
C PRO A 51 -16.49 12.88 -14.13
N THR A 52 -16.36 14.12 -14.60
CA THR A 52 -17.12 14.62 -15.77
C THR A 52 -16.49 14.03 -17.05
N GLY A 53 -16.00 12.80 -16.93
CA GLY A 53 -15.48 11.94 -17.98
C GLY A 53 -16.30 10.65 -17.96
N PRO A 54 -16.21 9.84 -19.03
CA PRO A 54 -16.92 8.57 -19.08
C PRO A 54 -16.62 7.74 -17.83
N PRO A 55 -17.61 6.99 -17.30
CA PRO A 55 -17.39 6.13 -16.14
C PRO A 55 -16.20 5.23 -16.41
N ILE A 56 -15.22 5.23 -15.49
CA ILE A 56 -13.94 4.49 -15.59
C ILE A 56 -14.19 2.99 -15.84
N SER A 57 -15.39 2.50 -15.48
CA SER A 57 -15.86 1.14 -15.72
C SER A 57 -16.09 0.77 -17.20
N GLN A 58 -16.01 1.70 -18.15
CA GLN A 58 -16.12 1.42 -19.59
C GLN A 58 -14.77 1.38 -20.32
N LEU A 59 -13.72 2.03 -19.81
CA LEU A 59 -12.40 2.03 -20.45
C LEU A 59 -11.60 0.75 -20.15
N GLU A 60 -11.75 0.17 -18.97
CA GLU A 60 -11.09 -1.10 -18.60
C GLU A 60 -11.74 -2.34 -19.26
N LYS A 61 -13.03 -2.28 -19.59
CA LYS A 61 -13.81 -3.47 -19.98
C LYS A 61 -13.53 -4.02 -21.39
N ASN A 62 -12.70 -3.38 -22.21
CA ASN A 62 -12.54 -3.77 -23.61
C ASN A 62 -11.09 -3.75 -24.13
N GLN A 63 -10.10 -3.79 -23.24
CA GLN A 63 -8.74 -4.06 -23.73
C GLN A 63 -8.57 -5.57 -23.94
N LYS A 64 -8.35 -5.97 -25.20
CA LYS A 64 -8.11 -7.36 -25.56
C LYS A 64 -6.92 -7.87 -24.76
N ASN A 65 -7.14 -8.91 -23.94
CA ASN A 65 -6.06 -9.59 -23.26
C ASN A 65 -5.20 -10.30 -24.33
N ILE A 66 -3.96 -9.85 -24.49
CA ILE A 66 -2.98 -10.45 -25.39
C ILE A 66 -2.14 -11.46 -24.61
N ARG A 67 -1.33 -12.25 -25.32
CA ARG A 67 -0.28 -13.01 -24.67
C ARG A 67 0.72 -12.04 -24.03
N PHE A 68 1.12 -12.31 -22.79
CA PHE A 68 2.10 -11.49 -22.08
C PHE A 68 3.36 -11.25 -22.93
N PRO A 69 3.73 -9.99 -23.24
CA PRO A 69 4.80 -9.69 -24.17
C PRO A 69 6.16 -10.22 -23.67
N ALA A 70 6.92 -10.86 -24.55
CA ALA A 70 8.24 -11.40 -24.21
C ALA A 70 9.24 -10.29 -23.80
N ALA A 71 9.15 -9.12 -24.44
CA ALA A 71 9.96 -7.96 -24.10
C ALA A 71 9.66 -7.42 -22.70
N ALA A 72 8.36 -7.32 -22.36
CA ALA A 72 7.92 -6.91 -21.04
C ALA A 72 8.39 -7.91 -19.96
N TRP A 73 8.35 -9.21 -20.27
CA TRP A 73 8.84 -10.25 -19.35
C TRP A 73 10.35 -10.19 -19.14
N LYS A 74 11.11 -9.79 -20.17
CA LYS A 74 12.56 -9.58 -20.05
C LYS A 74 12.86 -8.43 -19.09
N VAL A 75 12.16 -7.31 -19.23
CA VAL A 75 12.28 -6.13 -18.34
C VAL A 75 11.94 -6.50 -16.90
N ALA A 76 10.79 -7.15 -16.69
CA ALA A 76 10.37 -7.63 -15.37
C ALA A 76 11.44 -8.48 -14.68
N LYS A 77 11.99 -9.49 -15.36
CA LYS A 77 13.05 -10.34 -14.79
C LYS A 77 14.33 -9.57 -14.46
N GLN A 78 14.75 -8.65 -15.34
CA GLN A 78 15.95 -7.85 -15.11
C GLN A 78 15.77 -6.92 -13.91
N PHE A 79 14.60 -6.30 -13.78
CA PHE A 79 14.26 -5.47 -12.63
C PHE A 79 14.26 -6.29 -11.32
N ILE A 80 13.59 -7.46 -11.29
CA ILE A 80 13.53 -8.32 -10.10
C ILE A 80 14.91 -8.82 -9.67
N ALA A 81 15.79 -9.12 -10.63
CA ALA A 81 17.16 -9.54 -10.34
C ALA A 81 18.04 -8.40 -9.78
N ALA A 82 17.66 -7.15 -10.03
CA ALA A 82 18.44 -5.97 -9.69
C ALA A 82 17.88 -5.23 -8.46
N ALA A 83 16.70 -4.63 -8.56
CA ALA A 83 16.16 -3.74 -7.53
C ALA A 83 15.83 -4.44 -6.21
N PRO A 84 15.00 -5.51 -6.17
CA PRO A 84 14.73 -6.26 -4.94
C PRO A 84 15.97 -6.91 -4.32
N ALA A 85 16.96 -7.28 -5.13
CA ALA A 85 18.23 -7.85 -4.67
C ALA A 85 19.28 -6.81 -4.28
N ARG A 86 18.99 -5.51 -4.46
CA ARG A 86 19.94 -4.38 -4.26
C ARG A 86 21.23 -4.53 -5.07
N LYS A 87 21.12 -5.05 -6.29
CA LYS A 87 22.23 -5.26 -7.23
C LYS A 87 22.01 -4.39 -8.47
N ASN A 88 23.08 -3.80 -8.99
CA ASN A 88 23.05 -2.97 -10.18
C ASN A 88 21.88 -1.94 -10.18
N LEU A 89 21.82 -1.13 -9.13
CA LEU A 89 20.72 -0.19 -8.91
C LEU A 89 20.59 0.85 -10.03
N ALA A 90 21.68 1.18 -10.73
CA ALA A 90 21.61 2.06 -11.90
C ALA A 90 20.79 1.43 -13.05
N GLN A 91 21.00 0.13 -13.32
CA GLN A 91 20.20 -0.58 -14.31
C GLN A 91 18.74 -0.68 -13.88
N ALA A 92 18.48 -1.03 -12.61
CA ALA A 92 17.10 -1.10 -12.13
C ALA A 92 16.40 0.28 -12.21
N TYR A 93 17.12 1.40 -12.05
CA TYR A 93 16.54 2.75 -12.12
C TYR A 93 16.07 3.06 -13.54
N ALA A 94 16.87 2.67 -14.53
CA ALA A 94 16.53 2.81 -15.94
C ALA A 94 15.35 1.93 -16.36
N LEU A 95 15.12 0.81 -15.65
CA LEU A 95 13.98 -0.08 -15.89
C LEU A 95 12.73 0.29 -15.07
N ALA A 96 12.87 1.12 -14.05
CA ALA A 96 11.77 1.66 -13.27
C ALA A 96 11.21 2.90 -13.95
N ASP A 97 9.89 3.06 -13.94
CA ASP A 97 9.26 4.33 -14.25
C ASP A 97 9.26 5.28 -13.03
N ASP A 98 8.64 6.45 -13.20
CA ASP A 98 8.63 7.47 -12.16
C ASP A 98 7.82 7.07 -10.92
N ASN A 99 6.79 6.22 -11.07
CA ASN A 99 6.01 5.69 -9.95
C ASN A 99 6.87 4.76 -9.08
N VAL A 100 7.57 3.80 -9.69
CA VAL A 100 8.48 2.89 -8.96
C VAL A 100 9.71 3.61 -8.42
N ARG A 101 10.16 4.70 -9.06
CA ARG A 101 11.26 5.52 -8.55
C ARG A 101 10.87 6.28 -7.29
N GLY A 102 9.58 6.61 -7.11
CA GLY A 102 9.07 7.33 -5.95
C GLY A 102 9.68 8.72 -5.80
N GLY A 103 9.96 9.40 -6.92
CA GLY A 103 10.58 10.73 -6.93
C GLY A 103 12.07 10.78 -6.56
N LEU A 104 12.71 9.63 -6.34
CA LEU A 104 14.13 9.58 -6.01
C LEU A 104 15.01 9.84 -7.24
N THR A 105 16.08 10.59 -7.04
CA THR A 105 17.16 10.73 -8.03
C THR A 105 17.96 9.44 -8.13
N LEU A 106 18.65 9.22 -9.26
CA LEU A 106 19.54 8.07 -9.43
C LEU A 106 20.58 7.95 -8.31
N ALA A 107 21.13 9.07 -7.84
CA ALA A 107 22.13 9.09 -6.76
C ALA A 107 21.53 8.56 -5.44
N GLN A 108 20.33 9.01 -5.07
CA GLN A 108 19.59 8.50 -3.91
C GLN A 108 19.23 7.03 -4.09
N TRP A 109 18.79 6.64 -5.29
CA TRP A 109 18.40 5.27 -5.58
C TRP A 109 19.57 4.28 -5.44
N LYS A 110 20.78 4.70 -5.81
CA LYS A 110 22.01 3.91 -5.65
C LYS A 110 22.41 3.66 -4.19
N THR A 111 21.85 4.38 -3.22
CA THR A 111 22.05 4.07 -1.79
C THR A 111 21.36 2.77 -1.37
N GLY A 112 20.39 2.29 -2.16
CA GLY A 112 19.59 1.11 -1.84
C GLY A 112 18.41 1.37 -0.90
N ASN A 113 18.26 2.59 -0.39
CA ASN A 113 17.05 3.04 0.30
C ASN A 113 16.00 3.45 -0.72
N ILE A 114 15.34 2.46 -1.33
CA ILE A 114 14.41 2.63 -2.44
C ILE A 114 13.01 2.09 -2.10
N PRO A 115 11.93 2.61 -2.70
CA PRO A 115 10.54 2.18 -2.46
C PRO A 115 10.22 0.81 -3.10
N VAL A 116 11.20 -0.09 -3.15
CA VAL A 116 11.07 -1.45 -3.65
C VAL A 116 11.38 -2.40 -2.50
N PRO A 117 10.49 -3.34 -2.14
CA PRO A 117 10.76 -4.31 -1.08
C PRO A 117 12.07 -5.07 -1.31
N TYR A 118 12.86 -5.22 -0.26
CA TYR A 118 14.04 -6.09 -0.30
C TYR A 118 13.60 -7.55 -0.39
N PHE A 119 13.95 -8.20 -1.49
CA PHE A 119 13.60 -9.60 -1.73
C PHE A 119 14.57 -10.24 -2.75
N PRO A 120 15.81 -10.58 -2.33
CA PRO A 120 16.76 -11.25 -3.20
C PRO A 120 16.23 -12.63 -3.58
N THR A 121 16.05 -12.88 -4.88
CA THR A 121 15.33 -14.05 -5.40
C THR A 121 16.25 -14.97 -6.18
N THR A 122 16.08 -16.29 -6.05
CA THR A 122 16.74 -17.30 -6.89
C THR A 122 15.83 -17.85 -7.98
N LYS A 123 14.52 -17.88 -7.75
CA LYS A 123 13.52 -18.41 -8.68
C LYS A 123 12.28 -17.53 -8.72
N ILE A 124 11.82 -17.23 -9.94
CA ILE A 124 10.60 -16.46 -10.21
C ILE A 124 9.59 -17.40 -10.84
N ILE A 125 8.44 -17.61 -10.18
CA ILE A 125 7.36 -18.47 -10.66
C ILE A 125 6.19 -17.58 -11.08
N ARG A 126 5.78 -17.63 -12.34
CA ARG A 126 4.54 -16.97 -12.79
C ARG A 126 3.34 -17.82 -12.40
N TYR A 127 2.32 -17.19 -11.86
CA TYR A 127 1.04 -17.84 -11.59
C TYR A 127 -0.10 -16.88 -11.93
N ASN A 128 -1.32 -17.41 -12.08
CA ASN A 128 -2.50 -16.59 -12.32
C ASN A 128 -3.42 -16.68 -11.11
N TRP A 129 -3.46 -15.61 -10.30
CA TRP A 129 -4.36 -15.52 -9.17
C TRP A 129 -5.66 -14.83 -9.58
N LYS A 130 -6.81 -15.48 -9.39
CA LYS A 130 -8.15 -14.90 -9.64
C LYS A 130 -8.30 -14.18 -10.99
N ASN A 131 -7.58 -14.60 -12.04
CA ASN A 131 -7.54 -13.93 -13.34
C ASN A 131 -7.11 -12.45 -13.30
N THR A 132 -6.30 -12.04 -12.31
CA THR A 132 -5.79 -10.67 -12.24
C THR A 132 -4.59 -10.42 -13.17
N ASN A 133 -4.04 -11.46 -13.80
CA ASN A 133 -3.03 -11.27 -14.84
C ASN A 133 -3.71 -10.70 -16.09
N PHE A 134 -3.21 -9.56 -16.56
CA PHE A 134 -3.62 -8.97 -17.83
C PHE A 134 -2.40 -8.61 -18.65
N ALA A 135 -2.59 -8.59 -19.97
CA ALA A 135 -1.65 -7.98 -20.87
C ALA A 135 -2.40 -7.28 -21.99
N HIS A 136 -1.99 -6.07 -22.25
CA HIS A 136 -2.52 -5.17 -23.25
C HIS A 136 -1.35 -4.61 -24.08
N PRO A 137 -1.61 -3.90 -25.18
CA PRO A 137 -0.53 -3.38 -26.03
C PRO A 137 0.44 -2.42 -25.32
N ARG A 138 0.00 -1.78 -24.22
CA ARG A 138 0.76 -0.74 -23.51
C ARG A 138 1.04 -1.04 -22.05
N ASP A 139 0.40 -2.04 -21.47
CA ASP A 139 0.47 -2.33 -20.04
C ASP A 139 0.23 -3.82 -19.82
N ALA A 140 0.88 -4.39 -18.82
CA ALA A 140 0.68 -5.78 -18.43
C ALA A 140 0.99 -5.98 -16.96
N ALA A 141 0.24 -6.86 -16.31
CA ALA A 141 0.43 -7.25 -14.93
C ALA A 141 0.53 -8.76 -14.80
N VAL A 142 1.41 -9.23 -13.92
CA VAL A 142 1.57 -10.67 -13.65
C VAL A 142 1.86 -10.93 -12.18
N ASN A 143 1.12 -11.88 -11.61
CA ASN A 143 1.38 -12.38 -10.27
C ASN A 143 2.57 -13.35 -10.29
N LEU A 144 3.41 -13.23 -9.27
CA LEU A 144 4.67 -13.94 -9.10
C LEU A 144 4.77 -14.58 -7.72
N LEU A 145 5.26 -15.81 -7.65
CA LEU A 145 5.79 -16.39 -6.43
C LEU A 145 7.31 -16.29 -6.51
N LEU A 146 7.91 -15.55 -5.58
CA LEU A 146 9.35 -15.34 -5.51
C LEU A 146 9.94 -16.26 -4.45
N VAL A 147 10.93 -17.07 -4.84
CA VAL A 147 11.70 -17.91 -3.91
C VAL A 147 12.98 -17.16 -3.53
N PRO A 148 13.17 -16.79 -2.26
CA PRO A 148 14.31 -15.99 -1.86
C PRO A 148 15.63 -16.77 -1.91
N THR A 149 16.76 -16.06 -1.80
CA THR A 149 18.06 -16.69 -1.57
C THR A 149 18.12 -17.28 -0.17
N ALA A 150 18.75 -18.45 0.01
CA ALA A 150 18.88 -19.09 1.33
C ALA A 150 19.51 -18.16 2.40
N LYS A 151 20.40 -17.25 1.98
CA LYS A 151 21.10 -16.31 2.88
C LYS A 151 20.22 -15.17 3.43
N SER A 152 19.04 -14.92 2.85
CA SER A 152 18.24 -13.75 3.24
C SER A 152 17.29 -13.99 4.42
N GLY A 153 17.09 -15.24 4.85
CA GLY A 153 16.17 -15.57 5.95
C GLY A 153 14.69 -15.27 5.65
N LEU A 154 14.35 -15.00 4.39
CA LEU A 154 12.99 -14.71 3.94
C LEU A 154 12.28 -16.01 3.54
N GLN A 155 10.95 -16.00 3.57
CA GLN A 155 10.12 -17.08 3.05
C GLN A 155 9.64 -16.78 1.63
N THR A 156 9.30 -17.82 0.87
CA THR A 156 8.64 -17.69 -0.44
C THR A 156 7.36 -16.88 -0.27
N GLY A 157 7.15 -15.88 -1.14
CA GLY A 157 6.03 -14.97 -1.02
C GLY A 157 5.40 -14.59 -2.36
N PRO A 158 4.11 -14.19 -2.36
CA PRO A 158 3.43 -13.67 -3.54
C PRO A 158 3.76 -12.20 -3.78
N PHE A 159 3.97 -11.85 -5.04
CA PHE A 159 4.28 -10.51 -5.51
C PHE A 159 3.46 -10.22 -6.77
N LEU A 160 3.22 -8.94 -7.01
CA LEU A 160 2.69 -8.44 -8.27
C LEU A 160 3.76 -7.57 -8.93
N ILE A 161 3.91 -7.72 -10.24
CA ILE A 161 4.67 -6.78 -11.05
C ILE A 161 3.79 -6.26 -12.19
N GLU A 162 3.83 -4.96 -12.39
CA GLU A 162 3.17 -4.27 -13.50
C GLU A 162 4.23 -3.56 -14.34
N VAL A 163 4.05 -3.64 -15.64
CA VAL A 163 4.96 -3.08 -16.62
C VAL A 163 4.16 -2.27 -17.62
N VAL A 164 4.66 -1.09 -17.94
CA VAL A 164 4.03 -0.15 -18.88
C VAL A 164 5.00 0.15 -20.01
N LYS A 165 4.44 0.44 -21.18
CA LYS A 165 5.17 0.82 -22.37
C LYS A 165 5.19 2.34 -22.45
N VAL A 166 6.36 2.93 -22.23
CA VAL A 166 6.60 4.36 -22.32
C VAL A 166 7.16 4.74 -23.69
N GLY A 167 6.95 5.98 -24.11
CA GLY A 167 7.35 6.48 -25.42
C GLY A 167 6.41 6.07 -26.57
N HIS A 168 6.83 6.45 -27.78
CA HIS A 168 6.07 6.29 -29.02
C HIS A 168 6.95 5.82 -30.17
N GLY A 169 6.35 5.13 -31.14
CA GLY A 169 7.04 4.65 -32.34
C GLY A 169 8.24 3.76 -32.02
N ALA A 170 9.38 4.04 -32.65
CA ALA A 170 10.63 3.31 -32.48
C ALA A 170 11.26 3.47 -31.08
N ASN A 171 10.92 4.53 -30.34
CA ASN A 171 11.47 4.80 -29.01
C ASN A 171 10.65 4.15 -27.88
N ALA A 172 9.59 3.44 -28.23
CA ALA A 172 8.71 2.83 -27.25
C ALA A 172 9.38 1.63 -26.57
N HIS A 173 9.47 1.66 -25.24
CA HIS A 173 10.12 0.61 -24.45
C HIS A 173 9.31 0.29 -23.19
N TRP A 174 9.51 -0.92 -22.66
CA TRP A 174 8.84 -1.38 -21.45
C TRP A 174 9.64 -0.97 -20.22
N VAL A 175 8.94 -0.53 -19.19
CA VAL A 175 9.46 -0.18 -17.86
C VAL A 175 8.51 -0.77 -16.81
N VAL A 176 8.98 -0.87 -15.57
CA VAL A 176 8.21 -1.36 -14.42
C VAL A 176 7.51 -0.17 -13.77
N ASP A 177 6.20 -0.27 -13.61
CA ASP A 177 5.30 0.73 -13.01
C ASP A 177 4.88 0.36 -11.57
N TYR A 178 4.86 -0.94 -11.29
CA TYR A 178 4.58 -1.42 -9.95
C TYR A 178 5.36 -2.69 -9.62
N PHE A 179 5.84 -2.79 -8.38
CA PHE A 179 6.35 -4.03 -7.82
C PHE A 179 6.10 -4.05 -6.30
N GLY A 180 5.39 -5.06 -5.82
CA GLY A 180 5.03 -5.15 -4.41
C GLY A 180 4.62 -6.55 -3.96
N ALA A 181 4.76 -6.81 -2.66
CA ALA A 181 4.26 -8.03 -2.05
C ALA A 181 2.72 -7.98 -1.97
N MET A 182 2.05 -9.07 -2.33
CA MET A 182 0.59 -9.17 -2.22
C MET A 182 0.22 -9.64 -0.80
N ARG A 183 -0.60 -8.87 -0.08
CA ARG A 183 -1.17 -9.32 1.20
C ARG A 183 -2.42 -10.17 0.95
N GLY A 184 -2.53 -11.33 1.62
CA GLY A 184 -3.78 -12.11 1.68
C GLY A 184 -3.89 -13.33 0.74
N VAL A 185 -2.79 -13.87 0.21
CA VAL A 185 -2.80 -15.14 -0.54
C VAL A 185 -2.35 -16.29 0.39
N PRO A 186 -3.13 -17.38 0.55
CA PRO A 186 -2.66 -18.58 1.24
C PRO A 186 -1.50 -19.18 0.43
N VAL A 187 -0.31 -19.25 1.03
CA VAL A 187 0.80 -20.01 0.46
C VAL A 187 0.47 -21.49 0.64
N PRO A 188 0.44 -22.33 -0.40
CA PRO A 188 0.32 -23.76 -0.21
C PRO A 188 1.52 -24.24 0.60
N THR A 189 1.28 -24.69 1.83
CA THR A 189 2.26 -25.43 2.61
C THR A 189 2.26 -26.86 2.09
N HIS A 190 3.39 -27.29 1.51
CA HIS A 190 3.67 -28.71 1.25
C HIS A 190 4.10 -29.40 2.54
#